data_AF-A0A7W1F744-F1
#
_entry.id   AF-A0A7W1F744-F1
#
_cell.length_a   1.000
_cell.length_b   1.000
_cell.length_c   1.000
_cell.angle_alpha   90.00
_cell.angle_beta   90.00
_cell.angle_gamma   90.00
#
_symmetry.space_group_name_H-M   'P 1'
#
loop_
_entity.id
_entity.type
_entity.pdbx_description
1 polymer ?
#
loop_
_entity_poly.entity_id
_entity_poly.type
_entity_poly.pdbx_seq_one_letter_code
_entity_poly.pdbx_strand_id
1 'polypeptide(L)'
;MLDKRHVPPSGDKRDYFSLSVYFWPDPAKPDGLPYIPRDAQLNPETEDYDGPRFAEMSRSVDTLATAYAISGDERYAGQAAAFLRAWFLDPVSAMRPNMLFAQYIPGDDVVLPWKEYPARFVPGSGGRPGVFMSYGGTIE
;
A
#
# COMPACT_ATOMS: atom_id res chain seq x y z
N MET A 1 -1.59 2.85 9.86
CA MET A 1 -1.30 1.70 8.95
C MET A 1 -2.20 0.50 9.24
N LEU A 2 -2.54 0.20 10.50
CA LEU A 2 -3.38 -0.96 10.84
C LEU A 2 -4.89 -0.69 10.71
N ASP A 3 -5.24 0.47 10.15
CA ASP A 3 -6.59 1.06 10.16
C ASP A 3 -7.49 0.53 9.03
N LYS A 4 -6.91 -0.18 8.05
CA LYS A 4 -7.68 -0.90 7.02
C LYS A 4 -8.68 -1.87 7.66
N ARG A 5 -9.86 -1.90 7.06
CA ARG A 5 -10.98 -2.74 7.51
C ARG A 5 -10.75 -4.20 7.15
N HIS A 6 -10.25 -4.45 5.94
CA HIS A 6 -9.98 -5.78 5.44
C HIS A 6 -8.59 -6.27 5.86
N VAL A 7 -8.46 -7.58 6.07
CA VAL A 7 -7.18 -8.23 6.37
C VAL A 7 -6.61 -8.76 5.05
N PRO A 8 -5.31 -8.54 4.75
CA PRO A 8 -4.70 -9.08 3.55
C PRO A 8 -4.70 -10.62 3.55
N PRO A 9 -4.60 -11.28 2.38
CA PRO A 9 -4.54 -12.74 2.29
C PRO A 9 -3.41 -13.40 3.11
N SER A 10 -2.35 -12.68 3.44
CA SER A 10 -1.28 -13.17 4.35
C SER A 10 -1.72 -13.32 5.80
N GLY A 11 -2.80 -12.66 6.21
CA GLY A 11 -3.22 -12.53 7.61
C GLY A 11 -2.45 -11.46 8.41
N ASP A 12 -1.38 -10.86 7.88
CA ASP A 12 -0.62 -9.80 8.54
C ASP A 12 -1.16 -8.42 8.13
N LYS A 13 -1.80 -7.70 9.06
CA LYS A 13 -2.28 -6.32 8.83
C LYS A 13 -1.16 -5.31 8.53
N ARG A 14 0.11 -5.67 8.70
CA ARG A 14 1.25 -4.81 8.32
C ARG A 14 1.61 -4.92 6.84
N ASP A 15 1.12 -5.93 6.13
CA ASP A 15 1.26 -5.94 4.67
C ASP A 15 0.37 -4.86 4.05
N TYR A 16 0.91 -4.17 3.04
CA TYR A 16 0.15 -3.18 2.29
C TYR A 16 -0.95 -3.85 1.49
N PHE A 17 -2.16 -3.31 1.57
CA PHE A 17 -3.34 -3.86 0.90
C PHE A 17 -4.20 -2.75 0.32
N SER A 18 -4.38 -2.76 -1.00
CA SER A 18 -5.23 -1.78 -1.70
C SER A 18 -6.15 -2.48 -2.69
N LEU A 19 -7.38 -1.98 -2.82
CA LEU A 19 -8.31 -2.40 -3.86
C LEU A 19 -7.88 -1.83 -5.22
N SER A 20 -8.10 -2.56 -6.31
CA SER A 20 -8.02 -1.99 -7.66
C SER A 20 -9.14 -0.97 -7.86
N VAL A 21 -8.77 0.29 -8.06
CA VAL A 21 -9.66 1.45 -7.86
C VAL A 21 -10.87 1.50 -8.79
N TYR A 22 -10.81 0.82 -9.94
CA TYR A 22 -11.88 0.77 -10.94
C TYR A 22 -12.68 -0.54 -10.92
N PHE A 23 -12.42 -1.43 -9.97
CA PHE A 23 -13.13 -2.71 -9.88
C PHE A 23 -14.29 -2.61 -8.88
N TRP A 24 -15.46 -3.09 -9.28
CA TRP A 24 -16.72 -2.98 -8.53
C TRP A 24 -17.39 -4.34 -8.39
N PRO A 25 -18.21 -4.57 -7.34
CA PRO A 25 -19.05 -5.76 -7.26
C PRO A 25 -19.88 -5.96 -8.52
N ASP A 26 -19.94 -7.20 -9.02
CA ASP A 26 -20.78 -7.58 -10.16
C ASP A 26 -22.26 -7.65 -9.74
N PRO A 27 -23.14 -6.72 -10.19
CA PRO A 27 -24.54 -6.72 -9.81
C PRO A 27 -25.32 -7.93 -10.36
N ALA A 28 -24.76 -8.68 -11.32
CA ALA A 28 -25.37 -9.90 -11.86
C ALA A 28 -25.14 -11.13 -10.97
N LYS A 29 -24.32 -11.00 -9.91
CA LYS A 29 -23.91 -12.11 -9.05
C LYS A 29 -24.45 -11.90 -7.63
N PRO A 30 -25.03 -12.94 -6.98
CA PRO A 30 -25.57 -12.81 -5.63
C PRO A 30 -24.55 -12.36 -4.57
N ASP A 31 -23.29 -12.71 -4.76
CA ASP A 31 -22.16 -12.36 -3.88
C ASP A 31 -21.34 -11.18 -4.41
N GLY A 32 -21.68 -10.63 -5.58
CA GLY A 32 -20.95 -9.54 -6.22
C GLY A 32 -19.57 -9.92 -6.77
N LEU A 33 -19.25 -11.22 -6.86
CA LEU A 33 -17.92 -11.71 -7.23
C LEU A 33 -17.91 -12.46 -8.58
N PRO A 34 -16.80 -12.41 -9.35
CA PRO A 34 -15.65 -11.52 -9.15
C PRO A 34 -16.00 -10.06 -9.39
N TYR A 35 -15.22 -9.14 -8.84
CA TYR A 35 -15.39 -7.73 -9.18
C TYR A 35 -15.11 -7.50 -10.67
N ILE A 36 -15.82 -6.55 -11.27
CA ILE A 36 -15.75 -6.20 -12.68
C ILE A 36 -15.21 -4.78 -12.89
N PRO A 37 -14.45 -4.52 -13.95
CA PRO A 37 -13.91 -3.19 -14.23
C PRO A 37 -15.02 -2.21 -14.65
N ARG A 38 -14.95 -0.98 -14.12
CA ARG A 38 -15.73 0.18 -14.55
C ARG A 38 -14.77 1.35 -14.71
N ASP A 39 -14.30 1.53 -15.93
CA ASP A 39 -13.31 2.56 -16.23
C ASP A 39 -13.78 3.96 -15.80
N ALA A 40 -12.82 4.75 -15.31
CA ALA A 40 -13.00 6.09 -14.77
C ALA A 40 -14.01 6.22 -13.62
N GLN A 41 -14.50 5.12 -13.03
CA GLN A 41 -15.41 5.13 -11.89
C GLN A 41 -14.71 4.60 -10.64
N LEU A 42 -14.36 5.51 -9.72
CA LEU A 42 -13.70 5.16 -8.48
C LEU A 42 -14.65 4.39 -7.54
N ASN A 43 -14.27 3.17 -7.17
CA ASN A 43 -14.99 2.41 -6.15
C ASN A 43 -14.73 3.03 -4.76
N PRO A 44 -15.76 3.55 -4.05
CA PRO A 44 -15.59 4.11 -2.71
C PRO A 44 -15.14 3.07 -1.66
N GLU A 45 -15.29 1.77 -1.93
CA GLU A 45 -14.75 0.72 -1.05
C GLU A 45 -13.22 0.79 -0.93
N THR A 46 -12.52 1.51 -1.82
CA THR A 46 -11.07 1.78 -1.67
C THR A 46 -10.72 2.44 -0.32
N GLU A 47 -11.64 3.16 0.31
CA GLU A 47 -11.49 3.76 1.65
C GLU A 47 -11.36 2.72 2.78
N ASP A 48 -11.82 1.50 2.56
CA ASP A 48 -11.69 0.39 3.51
C ASP A 48 -10.28 -0.26 3.48
N TYR A 49 -9.39 0.21 2.59
CA TYR A 49 -8.05 -0.31 2.36
C TYR A 49 -6.94 0.73 2.70
N ASP A 50 -5.67 0.42 2.39
CA ASP A 50 -4.53 1.30 2.70
C ASP A 50 -4.27 2.39 1.65
N GLY A 51 -4.75 2.22 0.42
CA GLY A 51 -4.41 3.07 -0.72
C GLY A 51 -4.59 4.58 -0.46
N PRO A 52 -5.80 5.04 -0.08
CA PRO A 52 -6.05 6.45 0.24
C PRO A 52 -5.15 6.98 1.37
N ARG A 53 -4.98 6.20 2.45
CA ARG A 53 -4.13 6.58 3.59
C ARG A 53 -2.64 6.67 3.24
N PHE A 54 -2.15 5.76 2.39
CA PHE A 54 -0.77 5.80 1.90
C PHE A 54 -0.53 7.04 1.03
N ALA A 55 -1.48 7.37 0.16
CA ALA A 55 -1.42 8.57 -0.66
C ALA A 55 -1.47 9.86 0.19
N GLU A 56 -2.31 9.90 1.24
CA GLU A 56 -2.38 11.02 2.17
C GLU A 56 -1.09 11.20 2.97
N MET A 57 -0.53 10.12 3.52
CA MET A 57 0.77 10.15 4.21
C MET A 57 1.86 10.69 3.29
N SER A 58 1.93 10.18 2.05
CA SER A 58 2.94 10.59 1.07
C SER A 58 2.81 12.08 0.71
N ARG A 59 1.60 12.56 0.42
CA ARG A 59 1.34 14.00 0.16
C ARG A 59 1.66 14.88 1.35
N SER A 60 1.37 14.41 2.56
CA SER A 60 1.65 15.15 3.80
C SER A 60 3.15 15.30 4.01
N VAL A 61 3.93 14.23 3.83
CA VAL A 61 5.40 14.27 3.92
C VAL A 61 5.98 15.21 2.85
N ASP A 62 5.52 15.10 1.61
CA ASP A 62 5.98 15.96 0.50
C ASP A 62 5.71 17.46 0.77
N THR A 63 4.49 17.77 1.21
CA THR A 63 4.08 19.13 1.59
C THR A 63 4.96 19.69 2.71
N LEU A 64 5.17 18.89 3.77
CA LEU A 64 5.99 19.30 4.91
C LEU A 64 7.47 19.45 4.56
N ALA A 65 8.01 18.52 3.76
CA ALA A 65 9.39 18.61 3.29
C ALA A 65 9.61 19.86 2.42
N THR A 66 8.65 20.18 1.55
CA THR A 66 8.68 21.40 0.73
C THR A 66 8.58 22.65 1.60
N ALA A 67 7.69 22.67 2.59
CA ALA A 67 7.57 23.78 3.54
C ALA A 67 8.87 24.02 4.32
N TYR A 68 9.53 22.94 4.78
CA TYR A 68 10.86 23.03 5.41
C TYR A 68 11.91 23.57 4.44
N ALA A 69 11.98 23.05 3.21
CA ALA A 69 12.98 23.47 2.23
C ALA A 69 12.90 24.96 1.89
N ILE A 70 11.68 25.53 1.88
CA ILE A 70 11.46 26.95 1.60
C ILE A 70 11.72 27.82 2.84
N SER A 71 11.27 27.39 4.02
CA SER A 71 11.22 28.26 5.21
C SER A 71 12.39 28.07 6.19
N GLY A 72 13.02 26.90 6.20
CA GLY A 72 13.95 26.48 7.25
C GLY A 72 13.30 26.21 8.61
N ASP A 73 11.97 26.21 8.72
CA ASP A 73 11.28 25.96 10.00
C ASP A 73 11.24 24.46 10.34
N GLU A 74 12.03 24.09 11.34
CA GLU A 74 12.22 22.71 11.83
C GLU A 74 10.93 22.00 12.24
N ARG A 75 9.84 22.73 12.53
CA ARG A 75 8.55 22.11 12.86
C ARG A 75 8.03 21.24 11.71
N TYR A 76 8.25 21.65 10.47
CA TYR A 76 7.81 20.89 9.30
C TYR A 76 8.64 19.62 9.11
N ALA A 77 9.97 19.71 9.23
CA ALA A 77 10.85 18.55 9.17
C ALA A 77 10.54 17.55 10.30
N GLY A 78 10.31 18.05 11.52
CA GLY A 78 9.92 17.24 12.67
C GLY A 78 8.64 16.44 12.42
N GLN A 79 7.61 17.08 11.84
CA GLN A 79 6.34 16.42 11.53
C GLN A 79 6.47 15.42 10.37
N ALA A 80 7.19 15.77 9.30
CA ALA A 80 7.44 14.86 8.18
C ALA A 80 8.15 13.58 8.67
N ALA A 81 9.17 13.73 9.51
CA ALA A 81 9.90 12.62 10.09
C ALA A 81 9.02 11.78 11.03
N ALA A 82 8.05 12.38 11.72
CA ALA A 82 7.09 11.65 12.54
C ALA A 82 6.19 10.74 11.70
N PHE A 83 5.67 11.23 10.56
CA PHE A 83 4.88 10.40 9.65
C PHE A 83 5.70 9.24 9.07
N LEU A 84 6.92 9.50 8.62
CA LEU A 84 7.81 8.46 8.08
C LEU A 84 8.15 7.40 9.14
N ARG A 85 8.44 7.80 10.38
CA ARG A 85 8.70 6.86 11.48
C ARG A 85 7.47 5.99 11.77
N ALA A 86 6.30 6.61 11.90
CA ALA A 86 5.07 5.88 12.17
C ALA A 86 4.74 4.87 11.05
N TRP A 87 4.95 5.26 9.79
CA TRP A 87 4.60 4.40 8.66
C TRP A 87 5.61 3.28 8.39
N PHE A 88 6.92 3.55 8.52
CA PHE A 88 7.96 2.65 8.05
C PHE A 88 8.86 2.06 9.14
N LEU A 89 8.90 2.65 10.33
CA LEU A 89 9.91 2.30 11.36
C LEU A 89 9.32 1.88 12.70
N ASP A 90 8.03 2.14 12.94
CA ASP A 90 7.35 1.69 14.15
C ASP A 90 7.38 0.15 14.27
N PRO A 91 7.94 -0.41 15.36
CA PRO A 91 8.17 -1.85 15.46
C PRO A 91 6.87 -2.66 15.51
N VAL A 92 5.76 -2.04 15.91
CA VAL A 92 4.45 -2.68 16.07
C VAL A 92 3.62 -2.57 14.80
N SER A 93 3.62 -1.39 14.17
CA SER A 93 2.63 -1.00 13.16
C SER A 93 3.20 -0.65 11.79
N ALA A 94 4.53 -0.58 11.63
CA ALA A 94 5.14 -0.23 10.35
C ALA A 94 4.77 -1.22 9.24
N MET A 95 4.54 -0.66 8.06
CA MET A 95 4.29 -1.39 6.82
C MET A 95 5.46 -2.33 6.51
N ARG A 96 5.16 -3.57 6.15
CA ARG A 96 6.18 -4.50 5.62
C ARG A 96 6.68 -3.96 4.27
N PRO A 97 7.98 -4.09 3.96
CA PRO A 97 8.55 -3.50 2.75
C PRO A 97 8.24 -4.36 1.49
N ASN A 98 6.96 -4.51 1.17
CA ASN A 98 6.45 -5.22 0.01
C ASN A 98 5.08 -4.66 -0.42
N MET A 99 4.69 -4.94 -1.67
CA MET A 99 3.41 -4.51 -2.25
C MET A 99 2.66 -5.71 -2.85
N LEU A 100 2.75 -6.88 -2.20
CA LEU A 100 2.20 -8.14 -2.74
C LEU A 100 0.68 -8.11 -2.94
N PHE A 101 -0.03 -7.30 -2.14
CA PHE A 101 -1.48 -7.17 -2.19
C PHE A 101 -1.92 -5.76 -2.63
N ALA A 102 -1.08 -5.07 -3.40
CA ALA A 102 -1.51 -3.85 -4.08
C ALA A 102 -2.48 -4.18 -5.21
N GLN A 103 -3.47 -3.30 -5.44
CA GLN A 103 -4.47 -3.40 -6.50
C GLN A 103 -5.22 -4.75 -6.54
N TYR A 104 -5.54 -5.28 -5.36
CA TYR A 104 -6.33 -6.50 -5.21
C TYR A 104 -7.70 -6.40 -5.88
N ILE A 105 -8.12 -7.47 -6.56
CA ILE A 105 -9.44 -7.62 -7.16
C ILE A 105 -10.17 -8.76 -6.43
N PRO A 106 -11.24 -8.47 -5.66
CA PRO A 106 -12.01 -9.49 -4.99
C PRO A 106 -12.62 -10.52 -5.96
N GLY A 107 -12.44 -11.80 -5.65
CA GLY A 107 -12.94 -12.92 -6.44
C GLY A 107 -12.13 -13.23 -7.70
N ASP A 108 -11.06 -12.50 -7.97
CA ASP A 108 -10.12 -12.84 -9.04
C ASP A 108 -9.06 -13.83 -8.53
N ASP A 109 -8.95 -14.98 -9.20
CA ASP A 109 -8.00 -16.04 -8.89
C ASP A 109 -6.58 -15.71 -9.37
N VAL A 110 -6.38 -14.58 -10.06
CA VAL A 110 -5.06 -14.09 -10.52
C VAL A 110 -4.22 -13.47 -9.37
N VAL A 111 -4.66 -13.60 -8.12
CA VAL A 111 -3.77 -13.39 -6.97
C VAL A 111 -2.60 -14.36 -7.15
N LEU A 112 -1.46 -13.82 -7.63
CA LEU A 112 -0.23 -14.57 -7.82
C LEU A 112 0.01 -15.44 -6.58
N PRO A 113 0.60 -16.63 -6.73
CA PRO A 113 1.00 -17.43 -5.60
C PRO A 113 2.07 -16.64 -4.82
N TRP A 114 1.64 -15.75 -3.93
CA TRP A 114 2.51 -14.89 -3.12
C TRP A 114 3.42 -15.74 -2.23
N LYS A 115 3.00 -16.99 -1.98
CA LYS A 115 3.78 -18.05 -1.34
C LYS A 115 4.97 -18.50 -2.19
N GLU A 116 4.86 -18.45 -3.53
CA GLU A 116 5.94 -18.75 -4.47
C GLU A 116 6.87 -17.55 -4.70
N TYR A 117 6.34 -16.32 -4.58
CA TYR A 117 7.09 -15.07 -4.78
C TYR A 117 7.14 -14.19 -3.50
N PRO A 118 7.68 -14.69 -2.37
CA PRO A 118 7.73 -13.91 -1.14
C PRO A 118 8.63 -12.69 -1.31
N ALA A 119 8.37 -11.65 -0.53
CA ALA A 119 9.30 -10.54 -0.40
C ALA A 119 10.64 -11.04 0.16
N ARG A 120 11.75 -10.70 -0.52
CA ARG A 120 13.10 -11.11 -0.14
C ARG A 120 13.99 -9.89 0.00
N PHE A 121 14.82 -9.88 1.04
CA PHE A 121 15.90 -8.90 1.15
C PHE A 121 17.04 -9.30 0.22
N VAL A 122 17.43 -8.39 -0.65
CA VAL A 122 18.59 -8.51 -1.54
C VAL A 122 19.70 -7.62 -0.97
N PRO A 123 20.80 -8.19 -0.47
CA PRO A 123 21.93 -7.42 0.02
C PRO A 123 22.51 -6.51 -1.07
N GLY A 124 22.88 -5.29 -0.69
CA GLY A 124 23.58 -4.39 -1.59
C GLY A 124 25.05 -4.79 -1.77
N SER A 125 25.67 -4.35 -2.85
CA SER A 125 27.09 -4.56 -3.15
C SER A 125 27.86 -3.24 -3.20
N GLY A 126 29.18 -3.29 -2.97
CA GLY A 126 30.05 -2.10 -3.08
C GLY A 126 29.69 -0.97 -2.10
N GLY A 127 29.28 -1.30 -0.88
CA GLY A 127 28.90 -0.33 0.16
C GLY A 127 27.49 0.26 0.01
N ARG A 128 26.70 -0.18 -0.97
CA ARG A 128 25.31 0.23 -1.12
C ARG A 128 24.39 -0.52 -0.13
N PRO A 129 23.33 0.11 0.38
CA PRO A 129 22.33 -0.58 1.19
C PRO A 129 21.58 -1.63 0.36
N GLY A 130 21.08 -2.67 1.02
CA GLY A 130 20.22 -3.66 0.39
C GLY A 130 18.79 -3.17 0.20
N VAL A 131 18.02 -3.92 -0.58
CA VAL A 131 16.63 -3.60 -0.92
C VAL A 131 15.73 -4.81 -0.67
N PHE A 132 14.47 -4.57 -0.30
CA PHE A 132 13.47 -5.62 -0.36
C PHE A 132 12.87 -5.67 -1.76
N MET A 133 12.80 -6.86 -2.33
CA MET A 133 12.16 -7.12 -3.62
C MET A 133 10.99 -8.07 -3.42
N SER A 134 9.84 -7.71 -3.98
CA SER A 134 8.66 -8.58 -4.08
C SER A 134 8.10 -8.48 -5.49
N TYR A 135 7.62 -9.59 -6.05
CA TYR A 135 6.87 -9.56 -7.30
C TYR A 135 5.40 -9.28 -6.97
N GLY A 136 4.98 -8.02 -7.05
CA GLY A 136 3.58 -7.63 -6.95
C GLY A 136 2.93 -7.73 -8.32
N GLY A 137 1.89 -8.54 -8.45
CA GLY A 137 1.18 -8.72 -9.71
C GLY A 137 0.03 -7.73 -9.86
N THR A 138 0.01 -7.05 -11.00
CA THR A 138 -1.17 -7.00 -11.88
C THR A 138 -0.57 -6.87 -13.28
N ILE A 139 -0.59 -7.94 -14.07
CA ILE A 139 -0.23 -7.91 -15.49
C ILE A 139 -1.55 -7.66 -16.21
N GLU A 140 -1.63 -6.58 -16.99
CA GLU A 140 -2.73 -6.36 -17.94
C GLU A 140 -2.85 -7.51 -18.96
#